data_AF-A0A381QB22-F1
#
_entry.id   AF-A0A381QB22-F1
#
_cell.length_a   1.000
_cell.length_b   1.000
_cell.length_c   1.000
_cell.angle_alpha   90.00
_cell.angle_beta   90.00
_cell.angle_gamma   90.00
#
_symmetry.space_group_name_H-M   'P 1'
#
loop_
_entity.id
_entity.type
_entity.pdbx_description
1 polymer ?
#
loop_
_entity_poly.entity_id
_entity_poly.type
_entity_poly.pdbx_seq_one_letter_code
_entity_poly.pdbx_strand_id
1 'polypeptide(L)'
;MTLGTGARWLTVTTALLMAGLIWRVVAWRPAEVVQADLPDRFTRVTGVVHVHTTHSDGSGSPEDVEAAAASAELDFVIVTDHNSLAAKTREGYSDTGVLTIVGTEISNRQGHLLAVGLSQPLYRFSGQARDAIGDLADSGSLAFAAHPESPRQDLRWNDWNLAGDWGLEILNGDSQWRAAGFGKLLWALARYPLNRDYALLRLLQRPVAIERWDTILARRHATAIAGTDAHGTLRPASSFPVALPTYEAAFRIAQNHVLLERPLTGDATEDIRALLLALNRGRSYIGLRALAPSEGFFFVAERDNQSWTMGDIVPAGGPLHMRAGGALPARTLITLRHDGHVIASGEGTLDLPVIDPGVYRVEAELPGWDVPWIVSNPIYVLTAAERQRRAAAASLPPPLTVTVLDHLDRFDSDSTFAPVADETTMIDPQIIAPDTGPNGTSAARIAFRLGTPSPEHPSPYASLVSYEQRDLSAYEGLVVSVRSDATRRFWLQVRDENLSAPEGTESWFTSVKATPEWRTVTVPFDQLYSVTQQSDGSLDPAKTQAIVFLVDTGAAPADAEGVIWIDELGVY
;
A
#
# COMPACT_ATOMS: atom_id res chain seq x y z
N MET A 1 3.77 -16.76 62.55
CA MET A 1 2.53 -17.23 61.91
C MET A 1 2.88 -18.32 60.92
N THR A 2 2.68 -19.58 61.29
CA THR A 2 2.85 -20.74 60.42
C THR A 2 1.66 -20.84 59.48
N LEU A 3 1.86 -20.58 58.19
CA LEU A 3 0.86 -20.85 57.16
C LEU A 3 0.37 -22.30 57.30
N GLY A 4 -0.95 -22.50 57.45
CA GLY A 4 -1.55 -23.83 57.55
C GLY A 4 -1.15 -24.72 56.38
N THR A 5 -1.07 -26.04 56.60
CA THR A 5 -0.62 -27.03 55.61
C THR A 5 -1.32 -26.91 54.25
N GLY A 6 -2.61 -26.55 54.22
CA GLY A 6 -3.34 -26.29 52.98
C GLY A 6 -2.85 -25.06 52.19
N ALA A 7 -2.47 -23.97 52.87
CA ALA A 7 -1.90 -22.79 52.22
C ALA A 7 -0.51 -23.08 51.62
N ARG A 8 0.27 -23.96 52.25
CA ARG A 8 1.56 -24.41 51.71
C ARG A 8 1.42 -25.22 50.42
N TRP A 9 0.47 -26.15 50.37
CA TRP A 9 0.19 -26.94 49.16
C TRP A 9 -0.34 -26.09 48.01
N LEU A 10 -1.20 -25.09 48.31
CA LEU A 10 -1.66 -24.14 47.31
C LEU A 10 -0.50 -23.31 46.73
N THR A 11 0.40 -22.78 47.58
CA THR A 11 1.57 -22.02 47.12
C THR A 11 2.50 -22.85 46.26
N VAL A 12 2.80 -24.10 46.66
CA VAL A 12 3.65 -25.00 45.87
C VAL A 12 3.02 -25.33 44.53
N THR A 13 1.71 -25.60 44.50
CA THR A 13 0.99 -25.90 43.26
C THR A 13 1.00 -24.71 42.31
N THR A 14 0.72 -23.51 42.81
CA THR A 14 0.78 -22.28 42.02
C THR A 14 2.19 -22.02 41.49
N ALA A 15 3.23 -22.23 42.30
CA ALA A 15 4.62 -22.08 41.87
C ALA A 15 5.00 -23.06 40.76
N LEU A 16 4.58 -24.33 40.87
CA LEU A 16 4.80 -25.34 39.83
C LEU A 16 4.05 -25.01 38.53
N LEU A 17 2.81 -24.52 38.62
CA LEU A 17 2.04 -24.07 37.46
C LEU A 17 2.71 -22.88 36.78
N MET A 18 3.15 -21.88 37.55
CA MET A 18 3.88 -20.72 37.02
C MET A 18 5.22 -21.12 36.40
N ALA A 19 5.97 -22.02 37.04
CA ALA A 19 7.21 -22.56 36.49
C ALA A 19 6.95 -23.31 35.17
N GLY A 20 5.88 -24.09 35.07
CA GLY A 20 5.47 -24.75 33.84
C GLY A 20 5.09 -23.77 32.73
N LEU A 21 4.38 -22.68 33.05
CA LEU A 21 4.03 -21.62 32.09
C LEU A 21 5.27 -20.86 31.61
N ILE A 22 6.18 -20.50 32.51
CA ILE A 22 7.45 -19.85 32.16
C ILE A 22 8.31 -20.77 31.30
N TRP A 23 8.43 -22.04 31.69
CA TRP A 23 9.14 -23.06 30.90
C TRP A 23 8.56 -23.18 29.49
N ARG A 24 7.23 -23.19 29.34
CA ARG A 24 6.57 -23.23 28.02
C ARG A 24 6.94 -22.04 27.14
N VAL A 25 7.13 -20.85 27.72
CA VAL A 25 7.56 -19.64 26.98
C VAL A 25 9.04 -19.74 26.62
N VAL A 26 9.90 -20.04 27.58
CA VAL A 26 11.36 -20.10 27.38
C VAL A 26 11.76 -21.22 26.43
N ALA A 27 11.09 -22.37 26.53
CA ALA A 27 11.36 -23.54 25.70
C ALA A 27 10.63 -23.49 24.34
N TRP A 28 9.83 -22.46 24.06
CA TRP A 28 9.16 -22.33 22.76
C TRP A 28 10.19 -22.23 21.64
N ARG A 29 9.99 -23.04 20.61
CA ARG A 29 10.73 -23.01 19.35
C ARG A 29 9.76 -23.27 18.20
N PRO A 30 10.03 -22.74 16.99
CA PRO A 30 9.30 -23.13 15.80
C PRO A 30 9.28 -24.65 15.65
N ALA A 31 8.18 -25.19 15.14
CA ALA A 31 8.06 -26.62 14.90
C ALA A 31 9.08 -27.06 13.84
N GLU A 32 9.66 -28.24 14.05
CA GLU A 32 10.60 -28.83 13.10
C GLU A 32 9.86 -29.27 11.83
N VAL A 33 10.50 -29.08 10.69
CA VAL A 33 10.03 -29.53 9.38
C VAL A 33 10.91 -30.67 8.88
N VAL A 34 10.29 -31.64 8.22
CA VAL A 34 11.02 -32.66 7.49
C VAL A 34 11.30 -32.12 6.09
N GLN A 35 12.57 -32.04 5.71
CA GLN A 35 12.95 -31.57 4.37
C GLN A 35 12.32 -32.44 3.29
N ALA A 36 11.85 -31.80 2.22
CA ALA A 36 11.19 -32.46 1.10
C ALA A 36 11.65 -31.83 -0.21
N ASP A 37 11.74 -32.65 -1.25
CA ASP A 37 12.02 -32.16 -2.60
C ASP A 37 10.81 -31.38 -3.12
N LEU A 38 11.08 -30.23 -3.73
CA LEU A 38 10.06 -29.36 -4.28
C LEU A 38 9.79 -29.77 -5.74
N PRO A 39 8.52 -29.92 -6.15
CA PRO A 39 8.19 -30.35 -7.51
C PRO A 39 8.34 -29.23 -8.55
N ASP A 40 8.54 -27.98 -8.11
CA ASP A 40 8.68 -26.82 -8.98
C ASP A 40 10.14 -26.39 -9.17
N ARG A 41 10.35 -25.55 -10.19
CA ARG A 41 11.68 -25.06 -10.61
C ARG A 41 12.06 -23.72 -10.00
N PHE A 42 11.25 -23.16 -9.11
CA PHE A 42 11.40 -21.77 -8.67
C PHE A 42 12.36 -21.66 -7.49
N THR A 43 13.18 -20.61 -7.51
CA THR A 43 13.93 -20.19 -6.33
C THR A 43 13.03 -19.35 -5.45
N ARG A 44 12.89 -19.72 -4.18
CA ARG A 44 12.15 -18.93 -3.19
C ARG A 44 13.10 -17.95 -2.54
N VAL A 45 12.77 -16.67 -2.61
CA VAL A 45 13.45 -15.62 -1.86
C VAL A 45 12.52 -15.10 -0.78
N THR A 46 13.06 -14.87 0.41
CA THR A 46 12.29 -14.56 1.61
C THR A 46 12.55 -13.13 2.03
N GLY A 47 11.49 -12.39 2.34
CA GLY A 47 11.64 -11.00 2.75
C GLY A 47 10.43 -10.44 3.46
N VAL A 48 10.61 -9.22 3.96
CA VAL A 48 9.57 -8.46 4.63
C VAL A 48 9.26 -7.20 3.86
N VAL A 49 8.01 -6.77 3.96
CA VAL A 49 7.51 -5.56 3.32
C VAL A 49 6.82 -4.70 4.37
N HIS A 50 6.58 -3.43 4.03
CA HIS A 50 5.97 -2.46 4.93
C HIS A 50 6.85 -2.21 6.16
N VAL A 51 7.86 -1.37 6.01
CA VAL A 51 8.85 -1.06 7.05
C VAL A 51 9.13 0.44 7.05
N HIS A 52 9.10 1.05 8.22
CA HIS A 52 9.35 2.48 8.40
C HIS A 52 10.72 2.73 9.01
N THR A 53 11.38 3.82 8.62
CA THR A 53 12.69 4.25 9.11
C THR A 53 12.61 5.64 9.73
N THR A 54 13.74 6.17 10.17
CA THR A 54 13.89 7.56 10.60
C THR A 54 13.54 8.60 9.52
N HIS A 55 13.35 8.19 8.26
CA HIS A 55 12.86 9.08 7.21
C HIS A 55 11.35 9.35 7.26
N SER A 56 10.62 8.67 8.15
CA SER A 56 9.25 9.01 8.54
C SER A 56 9.08 8.92 10.07
N ASP A 57 8.44 7.88 10.59
CA ASP A 57 8.14 7.72 12.02
C ASP A 57 8.73 6.44 12.65
N GLY A 58 9.53 5.69 11.87
CA GLY A 58 10.41 4.65 12.36
C GLY A 58 11.51 5.19 13.29
N SER A 59 12.05 4.29 14.10
CA SER A 59 13.09 4.62 15.09
C SER A 59 14.51 4.24 14.67
N GLY A 60 14.64 3.35 13.69
CA GLY A 60 15.93 2.92 13.14
C GLY A 60 16.21 3.61 11.82
N SER A 61 17.49 3.81 11.54
CA SER A 61 17.97 4.21 10.21
C SER A 61 17.70 3.10 9.18
N PRO A 62 17.74 3.41 7.86
CA PRO A 62 17.75 2.37 6.83
C PRO A 62 18.81 1.29 7.07
N GLU A 63 19.99 1.66 7.54
CA GLU A 63 21.08 0.75 7.89
C GLU A 63 20.71 -0.19 9.06
N ASP A 64 20.02 0.32 10.09
CA ASP A 64 19.54 -0.50 11.21
C ASP A 64 18.50 -1.54 10.72
N VAL A 65 17.65 -1.15 9.77
CA VAL A 65 16.67 -2.03 9.13
C VAL A 65 17.36 -3.12 8.30
N GLU A 66 18.36 -2.76 7.50
CA GLU A 66 19.15 -3.72 6.72
C GLU A 66 19.87 -4.73 7.62
N ALA A 67 20.50 -4.27 8.70
CA ALA A 67 21.17 -5.14 9.67
C ALA A 67 20.18 -6.08 10.39
N ALA A 68 18.98 -5.58 10.71
CA ALA A 68 17.91 -6.38 11.29
C ALA A 68 17.37 -7.43 10.29
N ALA A 69 17.24 -7.08 9.02
CA ALA A 69 16.85 -8.01 7.96
C ALA A 69 17.88 -9.14 7.78
N ALA A 70 19.17 -8.81 7.78
CA ALA A 70 20.23 -9.81 7.71
C ALA A 70 20.25 -10.72 8.95
N SER A 71 20.05 -10.16 10.14
CA SER A 71 19.94 -10.91 11.40
C SER A 71 18.69 -11.82 11.45
N ALA A 72 17.67 -11.50 10.66
CA ALA A 72 16.48 -12.31 10.46
C ALA A 72 16.58 -13.28 9.27
N GLU A 73 17.76 -13.39 8.65
CA GLU A 73 18.07 -14.28 7.52
C GLU A 73 17.16 -14.02 6.30
N LEU A 74 16.88 -12.74 6.02
CA LEU A 74 16.09 -12.33 4.87
C LEU A 74 16.96 -12.09 3.63
N ASP A 75 16.43 -12.40 2.45
CA ASP A 75 17.03 -12.08 1.16
C ASP A 75 16.72 -10.64 0.73
N PHE A 76 15.57 -10.10 1.14
CA PHE A 76 15.16 -8.73 0.80
C PHE A 76 14.34 -8.04 1.89
N VAL A 77 14.31 -6.70 1.84
CA VAL A 77 13.46 -5.84 2.65
C VAL A 77 12.88 -4.70 1.81
N ILE A 78 11.61 -4.39 2.00
CA ILE A 78 10.94 -3.26 1.34
C ILE A 78 10.61 -2.17 2.37
N VAL A 79 11.35 -1.06 2.30
CA VAL A 79 11.13 0.15 3.11
C VAL A 79 10.05 1.00 2.46
N THR A 80 9.11 1.51 3.24
CA THR A 80 7.91 2.21 2.77
C THR A 80 7.57 3.41 3.64
N ASP A 81 8.56 4.27 3.92
CA ASP A 81 8.36 5.50 4.70
C ASP A 81 7.17 6.34 4.20
N HIS A 82 6.42 6.93 5.14
CA HIS A 82 5.22 7.72 4.84
C HIS A 82 5.49 8.89 3.88
N ASN A 83 4.86 8.84 2.70
CA ASN A 83 4.92 9.88 1.66
C ASN A 83 6.35 10.40 1.36
N SER A 84 7.34 9.51 1.50
CA SER A 84 8.76 9.82 1.43
C SER A 84 9.53 8.72 0.71
N LEU A 85 10.45 9.13 -0.16
CA LEU A 85 11.46 8.29 -0.79
C LEU A 85 12.86 8.71 -0.37
N ALA A 86 13.02 9.36 0.79
CA ALA A 86 14.33 9.86 1.22
C ALA A 86 15.37 8.74 1.37
N ALA A 87 14.94 7.50 1.65
CA ALA A 87 15.81 6.33 1.71
C ALA A 87 16.28 5.83 0.33
N LYS A 88 15.82 6.40 -0.80
CA LYS A 88 16.03 5.83 -2.15
C LYS A 88 17.50 5.63 -2.53
N THR A 89 18.39 6.43 -1.96
CA THR A 89 19.85 6.29 -2.13
C THR A 89 20.42 4.98 -1.57
N ARG A 90 19.66 4.27 -0.70
CA ARG A 90 19.98 2.96 -0.12
C ARG A 90 19.44 1.79 -0.93
N GLU A 91 18.69 2.03 -2.00
CA GLU A 91 18.12 0.95 -2.81
C GLU A 91 19.23 0.11 -3.47
N GLY A 92 19.12 -1.21 -3.35
CA GLY A 92 20.11 -2.17 -3.81
C GLY A 92 20.71 -2.99 -2.68
N TYR A 93 21.90 -3.54 -2.92
CA TYR A 93 22.63 -4.36 -1.95
C TYR A 93 23.57 -3.49 -1.10
N SER A 94 23.53 -3.67 0.21
CA SER A 94 24.55 -3.14 1.13
C SER A 94 25.53 -4.22 1.56
N ASP A 95 26.45 -3.88 2.48
CA ASP A 95 27.43 -4.82 3.05
C ASP A 95 26.78 -6.01 3.79
N THR A 96 25.48 -5.93 4.08
CA THR A 96 24.72 -7.02 4.69
C THR A 96 24.35 -8.13 3.69
N GLY A 97 24.42 -7.86 2.39
CA GLY A 97 24.00 -8.78 1.33
C GLY A 97 22.47 -8.88 1.14
N VAL A 98 21.68 -8.16 1.93
CA VAL A 98 20.21 -8.07 1.77
C VAL A 98 19.88 -7.09 0.67
N LEU A 99 18.92 -7.44 -0.20
CA LEU A 99 18.38 -6.54 -1.21
C LEU A 99 17.37 -5.56 -0.60
N THR A 100 17.72 -4.28 -0.52
CA THR A 100 16.81 -3.21 -0.09
C THR A 100 16.05 -2.64 -1.28
N ILE A 101 14.72 -2.61 -1.19
CA ILE A 101 13.84 -1.92 -2.14
C ILE A 101 13.19 -0.75 -1.43
N VAL A 102 13.22 0.43 -2.05
CA VAL A 102 12.64 1.63 -1.45
C VAL A 102 11.36 2.01 -2.18
N GLY A 103 10.26 1.78 -1.47
CA GLY A 103 8.92 2.24 -1.77
C GLY A 103 8.49 3.38 -0.85
N THR A 104 7.19 3.68 -0.83
CA THR A 104 6.59 4.64 0.09
C THR A 104 5.17 4.21 0.47
N GLU A 105 4.74 4.49 1.69
CA GLU A 105 3.34 4.39 2.08
C GLU A 105 2.64 5.73 1.81
N ILE A 106 1.75 5.73 0.82
CA ILE A 106 0.98 6.90 0.38
C ILE A 106 -0.25 7.03 1.26
N SER A 107 -0.37 8.15 1.95
CA SER A 107 -1.58 8.51 2.69
C SER A 107 -2.62 9.11 1.76
N ASN A 108 -3.80 8.51 1.70
CA ASN A 108 -4.92 8.99 0.89
C ASN A 108 -6.22 8.95 1.69
N ARG A 109 -7.30 9.49 1.12
CA ARG A 109 -8.62 9.57 1.77
C ARG A 109 -9.27 8.19 1.98
N GLN A 110 -8.87 7.18 1.20
CA GLN A 110 -9.38 5.82 1.31
C GLN A 110 -8.53 4.94 2.24
N GLY A 111 -7.50 5.50 2.89
CA GLY A 111 -6.57 4.82 3.78
C GLY A 111 -5.13 4.94 3.27
N HIS A 112 -4.31 3.91 3.49
CA HIS A 112 -2.94 3.91 3.02
C HIS A 112 -2.70 2.91 1.87
N LEU A 113 -1.78 3.26 0.98
CA LEU A 113 -1.32 2.43 -0.14
C LEU A 113 0.20 2.28 -0.10
N LEU A 114 0.70 1.04 -0.12
CA LEU A 114 2.11 0.78 -0.35
C LEU A 114 2.40 0.89 -1.84
N ALA A 115 3.31 1.80 -2.19
CA ALA A 115 3.86 1.95 -3.53
C ALA A 115 5.26 1.36 -3.58
N VAL A 116 5.52 0.42 -4.50
CA VAL A 116 6.79 -0.29 -4.59
C VAL A 116 7.31 -0.29 -6.03
N GLY A 117 8.63 -0.12 -6.20
CA GLY A 117 9.23 -0.10 -7.54
C GLY A 117 9.03 1.22 -8.29
N LEU A 118 8.83 2.32 -7.56
CA LEU A 118 8.74 3.66 -8.12
C LEU A 118 10.11 4.33 -8.23
N SER A 119 10.33 5.08 -9.30
CA SER A 119 11.35 6.12 -9.36
C SER A 119 10.91 7.34 -8.53
N GLN A 120 11.84 8.20 -8.13
CA GLN A 120 11.50 9.42 -7.42
C GLN A 120 10.68 10.37 -8.32
N PRO A 121 9.39 10.63 -8.01
CA PRO A 121 8.55 11.49 -8.84
C PRO A 121 8.88 12.98 -8.62
N LEU A 122 8.56 13.81 -9.62
CA LEU A 122 8.64 15.28 -9.52
C LEU A 122 7.40 15.91 -8.85
N TYR A 123 6.49 15.06 -8.36
CA TYR A 123 5.23 15.44 -7.74
C TYR A 123 4.97 14.59 -6.50
N ARG A 124 4.09 15.06 -5.64
CA ARG A 124 3.51 14.24 -4.56
C ARG A 124 2.21 13.61 -5.06
N PHE A 125 1.95 12.39 -4.60
CA PHE A 125 0.77 11.65 -5.01
C PHE A 125 -0.51 12.38 -4.57
N SER A 126 -1.57 12.17 -5.35
CA SER A 126 -2.91 12.67 -5.02
C SER A 126 -3.36 12.12 -3.67
N GLY A 127 -4.15 12.92 -2.95
CA GLY A 127 -4.87 12.46 -1.77
C GLY A 127 -5.97 11.45 -2.08
N GLN A 128 -6.25 11.15 -3.35
CA GLN A 128 -7.23 10.16 -3.79
C GLN A 128 -6.52 8.87 -4.25
N ALA A 129 -6.94 7.73 -3.70
CA ALA A 129 -6.37 6.42 -4.03
C ALA A 129 -6.46 6.09 -5.52
N ARG A 130 -7.58 6.43 -6.18
CA ARG A 130 -7.78 6.19 -7.62
C ARG A 130 -6.64 6.79 -8.46
N ASP A 131 -6.31 8.05 -8.17
CA ASP A 131 -5.29 8.79 -8.89
C ASP A 131 -3.89 8.26 -8.58
N ALA A 132 -3.62 7.93 -7.31
CA ALA A 132 -2.36 7.35 -6.90
C ALA A 132 -2.12 5.99 -7.60
N ILE A 133 -3.14 5.13 -7.69
CA ILE A 133 -3.07 3.86 -8.43
C ILE A 133 -2.81 4.13 -9.92
N GLY A 134 -3.46 5.14 -10.51
CA GLY A 134 -3.21 5.53 -11.89
C GLY A 134 -1.77 5.98 -12.12
N ASP A 135 -1.22 6.77 -11.21
CA ASP A 135 0.17 7.20 -11.27
C ASP A 135 1.17 6.04 -11.16
N LEU A 136 0.90 5.08 -10.27
CA LEU A 136 1.73 3.90 -10.09
C LEU A 136 1.65 2.96 -11.30
N ALA A 137 0.47 2.81 -11.90
CA ALA A 137 0.30 2.02 -13.11
C ALA A 137 1.09 2.61 -14.29
N ASP A 138 1.07 3.94 -14.45
CA ASP A 138 1.83 4.64 -15.50
C ASP A 138 3.35 4.45 -15.35
N SER A 139 3.86 4.29 -14.12
CA SER A 139 5.29 4.04 -13.84
C SER A 139 5.68 2.56 -13.78
N GLY A 140 4.72 1.64 -13.97
CA GLY A 140 4.95 0.20 -13.83
C GLY A 140 5.26 -0.23 -12.38
N SER A 141 4.86 0.59 -11.40
CA SER A 141 5.04 0.36 -9.97
C SER A 141 3.87 -0.44 -9.40
N LEU A 142 4.10 -1.11 -8.28
CA LEU A 142 3.10 -1.93 -7.62
C LEU A 142 2.36 -1.12 -6.55
N ALA A 143 1.07 -1.40 -6.40
CA ALA A 143 0.22 -0.83 -5.36
C ALA A 143 -0.35 -1.94 -4.47
N PHE A 144 -0.29 -1.78 -3.15
CA PHE A 144 -0.96 -2.66 -2.19
C PHE A 144 -1.75 -1.85 -1.17
N ALA A 145 -3.03 -2.19 -0.95
CA ALA A 145 -3.81 -1.61 0.15
C ALA A 145 -3.22 -2.04 1.49
N ALA A 146 -2.83 -1.06 2.31
CA ALA A 146 -2.19 -1.26 3.59
C ALA A 146 -3.20 -1.40 4.73
N HIS A 147 -2.81 -2.17 5.76
CA HIS A 147 -3.49 -2.43 7.04
C HIS A 147 -5.02 -2.23 7.01
N PRO A 148 -5.74 -3.01 6.19
CA PRO A 148 -7.20 -2.94 6.08
C PRO A 148 -7.95 -3.26 7.38
N GLU A 149 -7.25 -3.77 8.40
CA GLU A 149 -7.76 -4.10 9.72
C GLU A 149 -7.26 -3.15 10.81
N SER A 150 -6.58 -2.06 10.46
CA SER A 150 -6.11 -1.09 11.46
C SER A 150 -7.27 -0.59 12.34
N PRO A 151 -7.11 -0.55 13.67
CA PRO A 151 -8.12 0.01 14.56
C PRO A 151 -8.27 1.53 14.38
N ARG A 152 -7.30 2.19 13.75
CA ARG A 152 -7.33 3.62 13.40
C ARG A 152 -8.04 3.82 12.07
N GLN A 153 -9.18 4.50 12.10
CA GLN A 153 -10.06 4.65 10.92
C GLN A 153 -9.45 5.49 9.80
N ASP A 154 -8.59 6.44 10.16
CA ASP A 154 -7.87 7.34 9.27
C ASP A 154 -6.77 6.63 8.47
N LEU A 155 -6.18 5.57 9.00
CA LEU A 155 -5.14 4.78 8.31
C LEU A 155 -5.75 3.64 7.49
N ARG A 156 -6.82 3.04 8.01
CA ARG A 156 -7.41 1.81 7.50
C ARG A 156 -7.96 1.96 6.08
N TRP A 157 -7.53 1.07 5.19
CA TRP A 157 -8.12 0.94 3.86
C TRP A 157 -9.64 0.71 3.89
N ASN A 158 -10.40 1.51 3.15
CA ASN A 158 -11.85 1.50 3.16
C ASN A 158 -12.52 1.26 1.79
N ASP A 159 -11.82 1.46 0.65
CA ASP A 159 -12.40 1.29 -0.68
C ASP A 159 -12.07 -0.06 -1.32
N TRP A 160 -12.82 -1.08 -0.90
CA TRP A 160 -12.67 -2.47 -1.35
C TRP A 160 -13.08 -2.71 -2.81
N ASN A 161 -13.84 -1.78 -3.39
CA ASN A 161 -14.40 -1.91 -4.73
C ASN A 161 -13.65 -1.05 -5.76
N LEU A 162 -12.61 -0.33 -5.33
CA LEU A 162 -11.81 0.49 -6.21
C LEU A 162 -11.27 -0.34 -7.37
N ALA A 163 -11.57 0.09 -8.59
CA ALA A 163 -11.03 -0.49 -9.80
C ALA A 163 -9.53 -0.22 -9.91
N GLY A 164 -8.82 -1.01 -10.72
CA GLY A 164 -7.37 -0.91 -10.88
C GLY A 164 -6.64 -2.17 -10.42
N ASP A 165 -5.37 -2.24 -10.78
CA ASP A 165 -4.49 -3.36 -10.45
C ASP A 165 -3.72 -3.07 -9.16
N TRP A 166 -4.26 -3.56 -8.04
CA TRP A 166 -3.68 -3.37 -6.71
C TRP A 166 -3.85 -4.62 -5.83
N GLY A 167 -2.81 -4.97 -5.08
CA GLY A 167 -2.78 -6.08 -4.13
C GLY A 167 -3.24 -5.68 -2.72
N LEU A 168 -3.14 -6.59 -1.76
CA LEU A 168 -3.63 -6.39 -0.40
C LEU A 168 -2.63 -6.89 0.65
N GLU A 169 -2.40 -6.08 1.67
CA GLU A 169 -1.75 -6.52 2.90
C GLU A 169 -2.75 -7.28 3.77
N ILE A 170 -2.80 -8.60 3.63
CA ILE A 170 -3.78 -9.44 4.34
C ILE A 170 -3.38 -9.72 5.80
N LEU A 171 -2.11 -9.50 6.15
CA LEU A 171 -1.61 -9.58 7.51
C LEU A 171 -0.68 -8.41 7.75
N ASN A 172 -1.00 -7.61 8.77
CA ASN A 172 -0.21 -6.46 9.18
C ASN A 172 0.18 -6.61 10.66
N GLY A 173 1.48 -6.66 10.95
CA GLY A 173 2.00 -6.91 12.30
C GLY A 173 1.54 -5.89 13.35
N ASP A 174 1.63 -4.60 13.03
CA ASP A 174 1.26 -3.50 13.93
C ASP A 174 -0.25 -3.48 14.23
N SER A 175 -1.09 -3.69 13.22
CA SER A 175 -2.55 -3.76 13.38
C SER A 175 -2.97 -4.91 14.29
N GLN A 176 -2.35 -6.09 14.14
CA GLN A 176 -2.60 -7.24 15.03
C GLN A 176 -2.21 -6.92 16.48
N TRP A 177 -1.10 -6.23 16.66
CA TRP A 177 -0.65 -5.75 17.97
C TRP A 177 -1.62 -4.72 18.57
N ARG A 178 -2.04 -3.70 17.82
CA ARG A 178 -2.93 -2.63 18.32
C ARG A 178 -4.37 -3.10 18.55
N ALA A 179 -4.83 -4.08 17.79
CA ALA A 179 -6.11 -4.74 18.00
C ALA A 179 -6.10 -5.71 19.19
N ALA A 180 -4.92 -6.10 19.69
CA ALA A 180 -4.82 -6.96 20.86
C ALA A 180 -5.30 -6.21 22.11
N GLY A 181 -6.40 -6.67 22.71
CA GLY A 181 -6.92 -6.10 23.95
C GLY A 181 -5.88 -6.05 25.07
N PHE A 182 -6.00 -5.06 25.96
CA PHE A 182 -5.04 -4.74 27.02
C PHE A 182 -4.48 -5.94 27.79
N GLY A 183 -5.32 -6.94 28.11
CA GLY A 183 -4.86 -8.15 28.80
C GLY A 183 -3.86 -8.99 27.99
N LYS A 184 -4.10 -9.18 26.68
CA LYS A 184 -3.16 -9.92 25.81
C LYS A 184 -1.84 -9.16 25.68
N LEU A 185 -1.91 -7.83 25.58
CA LEU A 185 -0.76 -6.95 25.49
C LEU A 185 0.15 -7.05 26.73
N LEU A 186 -0.42 -6.97 27.93
CA LEU A 186 0.32 -7.14 29.19
C LEU A 186 1.03 -8.49 29.25
N TRP A 187 0.35 -9.57 28.82
CA TRP A 187 0.95 -10.89 28.77
C TRP A 187 2.07 -11.01 27.73
N ALA A 188 1.95 -10.36 26.57
CA ALA A 188 3.01 -10.33 25.58
C ALA A 188 4.24 -9.57 26.12
N LEU A 189 4.04 -8.40 26.73
CA LEU A 189 5.12 -7.63 27.36
C LEU A 189 5.85 -8.42 28.45
N ALA A 190 5.13 -9.18 29.28
CA ALA A 190 5.73 -10.03 30.30
C ALA A 190 6.54 -11.20 29.72
N ARG A 191 6.18 -11.70 28.53
CA ARG A 191 6.84 -12.83 27.85
C ARG A 191 7.98 -12.40 26.94
N TYR A 192 7.96 -11.17 26.44
CA TYR A 192 8.90 -10.68 25.44
C TYR A 192 10.38 -10.83 25.84
N PRO A 193 10.80 -10.55 27.10
CA PRO A 193 12.19 -10.77 27.52
C PRO A 193 12.60 -12.25 27.57
N LEU A 194 11.63 -13.16 27.69
CA LEU A 194 11.87 -14.61 27.79
C LEU A 194 11.94 -15.26 26.41
N ASN A 195 11.02 -14.87 25.51
CA ASN A 195 10.94 -15.37 24.14
C ASN A 195 10.14 -14.38 23.27
N ARG A 196 10.82 -13.65 22.39
CA ARG A 196 10.24 -12.57 21.58
C ARG A 196 9.23 -13.11 20.56
N ASP A 197 9.62 -14.15 19.84
CA ASP A 197 8.81 -14.81 18.82
C ASP A 197 7.49 -15.31 19.42
N TYR A 198 7.56 -16.04 20.53
CA TYR A 198 6.37 -16.54 21.23
C TYR A 198 5.48 -15.41 21.75
N ALA A 199 6.06 -14.32 22.25
CA ALA A 199 5.31 -13.19 22.75
C ALA A 199 4.50 -12.51 21.63
N LEU A 200 5.13 -12.26 20.48
CA LEU A 200 4.49 -11.61 19.34
C LEU A 200 3.49 -12.53 18.63
N LEU A 201 3.82 -13.81 18.44
CA LEU A 201 2.90 -14.80 17.87
C LEU A 201 1.57 -14.88 18.62
N ARG A 202 1.59 -14.75 19.94
CA ARG A 202 0.37 -14.81 20.78
C ARG A 202 -0.58 -13.62 20.61
N LEU A 203 -0.16 -12.60 19.87
CA LEU A 203 -0.99 -11.45 19.55
C LEU A 203 -1.69 -11.61 18.20
N LEU A 204 -1.13 -12.45 17.32
CA LEU A 204 -1.74 -12.72 16.02
C LEU A 204 -3.10 -13.40 16.18
N GLN A 205 -4.03 -12.97 15.33
CA GLN A 205 -5.34 -13.56 15.14
C GLN A 205 -5.50 -13.85 13.65
N ARG A 206 -6.45 -14.73 13.30
CA ARG A 206 -6.80 -14.94 11.89
C ARG A 206 -7.28 -13.61 11.29
N PRO A 207 -6.62 -13.08 10.25
CA PRO A 207 -7.03 -11.81 9.64
C PRO A 207 -8.37 -11.94 8.92
N VAL A 208 -9.29 -11.01 9.17
CA VAL A 208 -10.57 -10.89 8.44
C VAL A 208 -10.34 -10.46 6.99
N ALA A 209 -9.21 -9.82 6.71
CA ALA A 209 -8.78 -9.39 5.38
C ALA A 209 -8.64 -10.56 4.41
N ILE A 210 -8.40 -11.79 4.88
CA ILE A 210 -8.37 -13.00 4.03
C ILE A 210 -9.74 -13.22 3.35
N GLU A 211 -10.84 -13.08 4.09
CA GLU A 211 -12.19 -13.26 3.52
C GLU A 211 -12.55 -12.11 2.58
N ARG A 212 -12.13 -10.88 2.90
CA ARG A 212 -12.31 -9.74 1.99
C ARG A 212 -11.47 -9.90 0.73
N TRP A 213 -10.27 -10.42 0.84
CA TRP A 213 -9.41 -10.73 -0.30
C TRP A 213 -10.09 -11.72 -1.24
N ASP A 214 -10.74 -12.77 -0.74
CA ASP A 214 -11.53 -13.70 -1.57
C ASP A 214 -12.60 -12.98 -2.41
N THR A 215 -13.23 -11.93 -1.86
CA THR A 215 -14.22 -11.13 -2.62
C THR A 215 -13.58 -10.31 -3.75
N ILE A 216 -12.34 -9.84 -3.56
CA ILE A 216 -11.56 -9.15 -4.61
C ILE A 216 -11.14 -10.18 -5.67
N LEU A 217 -10.62 -11.33 -5.24
CA LEU A 217 -10.18 -12.44 -6.09
C LEU A 217 -11.32 -12.98 -6.97
N ALA A 218 -12.57 -12.90 -6.55
CA ALA A 218 -13.71 -13.26 -7.39
C ALA A 218 -13.87 -12.33 -8.62
N ARG A 219 -13.32 -11.12 -8.58
CA ARG A 219 -13.54 -10.06 -9.59
C ARG A 219 -12.31 -9.75 -10.43
N ARG A 220 -11.12 -9.78 -9.84
CA ARG A 220 -9.86 -9.47 -10.51
C ARG A 220 -8.68 -10.21 -9.86
N HIS A 221 -7.52 -10.12 -10.49
CA HIS A 221 -6.27 -10.50 -9.85
C HIS A 221 -5.96 -9.54 -8.70
N ALA A 222 -5.45 -10.05 -7.59
CA ALA A 222 -4.97 -9.24 -6.46
C ALA A 222 -3.94 -10.05 -5.66
N THR A 223 -2.67 -9.63 -5.69
CA THR A 223 -1.62 -10.27 -4.90
C THR A 223 -1.79 -9.97 -3.41
N ALA A 224 -1.74 -11.00 -2.57
CA ALA A 224 -1.64 -10.87 -1.13
C ALA A 224 -0.18 -10.81 -0.66
N ILE A 225 0.06 -9.94 0.31
CA ILE A 225 1.34 -9.81 1.05
C ILE A 225 1.07 -9.77 2.56
N ALA A 226 2.08 -10.08 3.35
CA ALA A 226 2.13 -9.79 4.78
C ALA A 226 3.13 -8.67 5.03
N GLY A 227 2.69 -7.56 5.60
CA GLY A 227 3.59 -6.48 6.00
C GLY A 227 3.81 -6.44 7.50
N THR A 228 4.99 -5.97 7.87
CA THR A 228 5.39 -5.90 9.28
C THR A 228 4.89 -4.63 9.95
N ASP A 229 4.82 -3.55 9.18
CA ASP A 229 4.56 -2.19 9.63
C ASP A 229 5.46 -1.83 10.82
N ALA A 230 6.73 -2.20 10.67
CA ALA A 230 7.71 -2.12 11.73
C ALA A 230 8.23 -0.69 11.86
N HIS A 231 8.09 -0.14 13.07
CA HIS A 231 8.61 1.18 13.44
C HIS A 231 9.79 1.10 14.43
N GLY A 232 10.12 -0.11 14.91
CA GLY A 232 11.19 -0.39 15.88
C GLY A 232 10.98 0.15 17.31
N THR A 233 9.89 0.89 17.59
CA THR A 233 9.60 1.48 18.90
C THR A 233 8.10 1.55 19.24
N LEU A 234 7.81 1.54 20.54
CA LEU A 234 6.56 2.05 21.13
C LEU A 234 6.78 3.51 21.55
N ARG A 235 5.88 4.40 21.12
CA ARG A 235 5.71 5.76 21.68
C ARG A 235 4.42 5.84 22.50
N PRO A 236 4.43 5.55 23.81
CA PRO A 236 3.34 5.92 24.70
C PRO A 236 3.25 7.46 24.77
N ALA A 237 2.04 8.01 24.85
CA ALA A 237 1.77 9.46 24.76
C ALA A 237 2.45 10.37 25.81
N SER A 238 3.30 9.86 26.70
CA SER A 238 3.93 10.63 27.78
C SER A 238 5.28 10.09 28.32
N SER A 239 6.03 9.23 27.61
CA SER A 239 7.32 8.70 28.12
C SER A 239 8.32 8.30 27.04
N PHE A 240 9.59 8.11 27.46
CA PHE A 240 10.74 7.70 26.63
C PHE A 240 10.42 6.54 25.67
N PRO A 241 10.92 6.59 24.41
CA PRO A 241 10.69 5.53 23.44
C PRO A 241 11.28 4.21 23.94
N VAL A 242 10.48 3.15 23.89
CA VAL A 242 10.93 1.79 24.22
C VAL A 242 11.04 1.00 22.91
N ALA A 243 12.22 0.46 22.61
CA ALA A 243 12.50 -0.28 21.37
C ALA A 243 11.83 -1.66 21.35
N LEU A 244 10.50 -1.68 21.27
CA LEU A 244 9.65 -2.87 21.31
C LEU A 244 8.48 -2.71 20.32
N PRO A 245 8.19 -3.71 19.47
CA PRO A 245 9.11 -4.77 19.07
C PRO A 245 10.32 -4.18 18.32
N THR A 246 11.47 -4.84 18.43
CA THR A 246 12.62 -4.51 17.58
C THR A 246 12.33 -4.95 16.14
N TYR A 247 12.99 -4.33 15.15
CA TYR A 247 12.85 -4.72 13.74
C TYR A 247 13.11 -6.22 13.54
N GLU A 248 14.23 -6.74 14.05
CA GLU A 248 14.59 -8.17 13.96
C GLU A 248 13.47 -9.08 14.51
N ALA A 249 12.88 -8.72 15.65
CA ALA A 249 11.83 -9.52 16.26
C ALA A 249 10.54 -9.51 15.43
N ALA A 250 10.18 -8.36 14.85
CA ALA A 250 9.03 -8.26 13.95
C ALA A 250 9.25 -9.04 12.65
N PHE A 251 10.47 -8.97 12.09
CA PHE A 251 10.84 -9.60 10.81
C PHE A 251 10.84 -11.14 10.86
N ARG A 252 10.94 -11.73 12.05
CA ARG A 252 10.90 -13.19 12.26
C ARG A 252 9.49 -13.76 12.39
N ILE A 253 8.45 -12.92 12.42
CA ILE A 253 7.08 -13.38 12.64
C ILE A 253 6.42 -13.85 11.36
N ALA A 254 6.19 -12.94 10.42
CA ALA A 254 5.52 -13.19 9.15
C ALA A 254 6.41 -12.71 8.00
N GLN A 255 6.62 -13.58 7.02
CA GLN A 255 7.52 -13.36 5.90
C GLN A 255 6.80 -13.64 4.58
N ASN A 256 7.23 -12.95 3.53
CA ASN A 256 6.79 -13.19 2.16
C ASN A 256 7.85 -14.02 1.46
N HIS A 257 7.43 -15.13 0.85
CA HIS A 257 8.28 -15.96 0.00
C HIS A 257 7.88 -15.72 -1.45
N VAL A 258 8.80 -15.13 -2.23
CA VAL A 258 8.59 -14.79 -3.64
C VAL A 258 9.28 -15.83 -4.53
N LEU A 259 8.57 -16.33 -5.54
CA LEU A 259 9.03 -17.38 -6.43
C LEU A 259 9.67 -16.77 -7.68
N LEU A 260 10.99 -16.85 -7.75
CA LEU A 260 11.80 -16.37 -8.87
C LEU A 260 12.17 -17.50 -9.83
N GLU A 261 12.29 -17.14 -11.11
CA GLU A 261 12.70 -18.04 -12.19
C GLU A 261 14.16 -18.50 -12.07
N ARG A 262 14.98 -17.72 -11.36
CA ARG A 262 16.40 -17.94 -11.07
C ARG A 262 16.74 -17.34 -9.71
N PRO A 263 17.84 -17.77 -9.06
CA PRO A 263 18.35 -17.12 -7.86
C PRO A 263 18.69 -15.65 -8.09
N LEU A 264 18.71 -14.87 -7.01
CA LEU A 264 19.23 -13.51 -7.01
C LEU A 264 20.67 -13.50 -7.51
N THR A 265 21.01 -12.57 -8.39
CA THR A 265 22.31 -12.53 -9.05
C THR A 265 23.31 -11.64 -8.31
N GLY A 266 22.84 -10.79 -7.39
CA GLY A 266 23.63 -9.71 -6.78
C GLY A 266 23.61 -8.43 -7.62
N ASP A 267 22.86 -8.38 -8.72
CA ASP A 267 22.63 -7.15 -9.49
C ASP A 267 21.30 -6.54 -9.03
N ALA A 268 21.38 -5.43 -8.30
CA ALA A 268 20.21 -4.78 -7.72
C ALA A 268 19.12 -4.47 -8.76
N THR A 269 19.49 -4.01 -9.96
CA THR A 269 18.50 -3.61 -10.97
C THR A 269 17.78 -4.82 -11.55
N GLU A 270 18.51 -5.89 -11.86
CA GLU A 270 17.91 -7.13 -12.36
C GLU A 270 17.07 -7.84 -11.30
N ASP A 271 17.57 -7.90 -10.06
CA ASP A 271 16.94 -8.60 -8.96
C ASP A 271 15.68 -7.90 -8.47
N ILE A 272 15.69 -6.56 -8.34
CA ILE A 272 14.49 -5.78 -8.04
C ILE A 272 13.43 -6.01 -9.11
N ARG A 273 13.81 -5.94 -10.39
CA ARG A 273 12.88 -6.19 -11.49
C ARG A 273 12.27 -7.59 -11.42
N ALA A 274 13.08 -8.62 -11.16
CA ALA A 274 12.61 -9.99 -11.04
C ALA A 274 11.61 -10.15 -9.88
N LEU A 275 11.90 -9.54 -8.73
CA LEU A 275 11.06 -9.57 -7.54
C LEU A 275 9.73 -8.84 -7.78
N LEU A 276 9.77 -7.62 -8.36
CA LEU A 276 8.56 -6.86 -8.68
C LEU A 276 7.68 -7.59 -9.70
N LEU A 277 8.27 -8.20 -10.74
CA LEU A 277 7.51 -8.99 -11.71
C LEU A 277 6.84 -10.22 -11.07
N ALA A 278 7.50 -10.87 -10.12
CA ALA A 278 6.95 -12.01 -9.40
C ALA A 278 5.81 -11.58 -8.45
N LEU A 279 6.01 -10.51 -7.68
CA LEU A 279 4.96 -9.94 -6.83
C LEU A 279 3.76 -9.45 -7.64
N ASN A 280 3.98 -8.75 -8.76
CA ASN A 280 2.89 -8.30 -9.62
C ASN A 280 2.02 -9.46 -10.11
N ARG A 281 2.66 -10.58 -10.49
CA ARG A 281 1.96 -11.81 -10.90
C ARG A 281 1.30 -12.55 -9.75
N GLY A 282 1.64 -12.27 -8.49
CA GLY A 282 1.20 -13.06 -7.35
C GLY A 282 1.96 -14.38 -7.19
N ARG A 283 3.19 -14.46 -7.70
CA ARG A 283 4.11 -15.60 -7.50
C ARG A 283 4.75 -15.53 -6.13
N SER A 284 3.93 -15.63 -5.09
CA SER A 284 4.39 -15.58 -3.71
C SER A 284 3.43 -16.25 -2.73
N TYR A 285 3.90 -16.52 -1.52
CA TYR A 285 3.05 -16.91 -0.40
C TYR A 285 3.56 -16.28 0.89
N ILE A 286 2.69 -16.25 1.90
CA ILE A 286 2.99 -15.75 3.23
C ILE A 286 3.27 -16.95 4.13
N GLY A 287 4.37 -16.89 4.89
CA GLY A 287 4.75 -17.90 5.87
C GLY A 287 4.97 -17.29 7.26
N LEU A 288 4.45 -17.94 8.30
CA LEU A 288 4.73 -17.58 9.69
C LEU A 288 5.96 -18.33 10.20
N ARG A 289 7.16 -17.79 9.95
CA ARG A 289 8.45 -18.39 10.36
C ARG A 289 8.50 -18.73 11.85
N ALA A 290 7.93 -17.88 12.70
CA ALA A 290 7.92 -18.11 14.14
C ALA A 290 7.12 -19.37 14.57
N LEU A 291 6.21 -19.86 13.71
CA LEU A 291 5.51 -21.13 13.91
C LEU A 291 6.32 -22.32 13.39
N ALA A 292 6.88 -22.22 12.19
CA ALA A 292 7.79 -23.20 11.57
C ALA A 292 8.51 -22.59 10.36
N PRO A 293 9.72 -23.05 10.00
CA PRO A 293 10.37 -22.72 8.72
C PRO A 293 9.44 -23.00 7.54
N SER A 294 9.27 -22.05 6.62
CA SER A 294 8.23 -22.04 5.57
C SER A 294 8.75 -21.96 4.14
N GLU A 295 10.07 -21.95 3.96
CA GLU A 295 10.79 -21.87 2.69
C GLU A 295 10.58 -23.12 1.81
N GLY A 296 10.15 -24.23 2.40
CA GLY A 296 9.93 -25.49 1.70
C GLY A 296 8.48 -25.73 1.28
N PHE A 297 7.60 -24.73 1.25
CA PHE A 297 6.21 -24.90 0.83
C PHE A 297 6.07 -24.79 -0.70
N PHE A 298 5.21 -25.61 -1.31
CA PHE A 298 4.81 -25.47 -2.72
C PHE A 298 3.28 -25.57 -2.88
N PHE A 299 2.79 -24.92 -3.94
CA PHE A 299 1.45 -25.12 -4.47
C PHE A 299 1.51 -25.06 -6.00
N VAL A 300 1.21 -26.18 -6.64
CA VAL A 300 1.31 -26.36 -8.10
C VAL A 300 0.05 -26.98 -8.67
N ALA A 301 -0.18 -26.72 -9.95
CA ALA A 301 -1.22 -27.34 -10.75
C ALA A 301 -0.61 -27.96 -12.01
N GLU A 302 -1.00 -29.19 -12.36
CA GLU A 302 -0.38 -29.97 -13.43
C GLU A 302 -1.43 -30.56 -14.39
N ARG A 303 -1.18 -30.42 -15.70
CA ARG A 303 -1.97 -31.04 -16.78
C ARG A 303 -1.10 -31.21 -18.02
N ASP A 304 -1.13 -32.39 -18.64
CA ASP A 304 -0.46 -32.68 -19.91
C ASP A 304 1.03 -32.24 -19.98
N ASN A 305 1.82 -32.58 -18.95
CA ASN A 305 3.23 -32.18 -18.77
C ASN A 305 3.48 -30.67 -18.65
N GLN A 306 2.44 -29.86 -18.47
CA GLN A 306 2.56 -28.46 -18.10
C GLN A 306 2.33 -28.32 -16.60
N SER A 307 3.10 -27.43 -15.98
CA SER A 307 3.01 -27.12 -14.55
C SER A 307 2.87 -25.61 -14.38
N TRP A 308 1.96 -25.22 -13.49
CA TRP A 308 1.66 -23.85 -13.11
C TRP A 308 1.79 -23.71 -11.61
N THR A 309 2.09 -22.50 -11.14
CA THR A 309 2.18 -22.18 -9.71
C THR A 309 1.33 -20.96 -9.37
N MET A 310 1.34 -20.58 -8.10
CA MET A 310 0.71 -19.37 -7.57
C MET A 310 0.95 -18.17 -8.49
N GLY A 311 -0.12 -17.40 -8.75
CA GLY A 311 -0.11 -16.27 -9.66
C GLY A 311 -0.33 -16.62 -11.14
N ASP A 312 -0.15 -17.87 -11.54
CA ASP A 312 -0.38 -18.26 -12.94
C ASP A 312 -1.87 -18.41 -13.27
N ILE A 313 -2.19 -18.19 -14.55
CA ILE A 313 -3.53 -18.42 -15.10
C ILE A 313 -3.52 -19.68 -15.97
N VAL A 314 -4.28 -20.68 -15.54
CA VAL A 314 -4.49 -21.96 -16.22
C VAL A 314 -5.76 -21.87 -17.07
N PRO A 315 -5.72 -22.26 -18.36
CA PRO A 315 -6.92 -22.37 -19.18
C PRO A 315 -7.87 -23.45 -18.63
N ALA A 316 -9.15 -23.11 -18.44
CA ALA A 316 -10.20 -24.10 -18.21
C ALA A 316 -10.31 -25.06 -19.41
N GLY A 317 -10.75 -26.32 -19.17
CA GLY A 317 -10.97 -27.27 -20.27
C GLY A 317 -10.68 -28.75 -19.97
N GLY A 318 -10.43 -29.12 -18.72
CA GLY A 318 -10.22 -30.51 -18.32
C GLY A 318 -9.66 -30.64 -16.90
N PRO A 319 -9.57 -31.87 -16.37
CA PRO A 319 -9.02 -32.13 -15.05
C PRO A 319 -7.62 -31.56 -14.89
N LEU A 320 -7.38 -30.95 -13.74
CA LEU A 320 -6.13 -30.33 -13.34
C LEU A 320 -5.73 -30.95 -12.00
N HIS A 321 -4.56 -31.56 -11.92
CA HIS A 321 -4.06 -32.10 -10.65
C HIS A 321 -3.46 -30.98 -9.84
N MET A 322 -4.03 -30.70 -8.66
CA MET A 322 -3.53 -29.70 -7.73
C MET A 322 -2.80 -30.37 -6.58
N ARG A 323 -1.57 -29.91 -6.34
CA ARG A 323 -0.69 -30.45 -5.32
C ARG A 323 -0.16 -29.34 -4.43
N ALA A 324 -0.28 -29.51 -3.12
CA ALA A 324 0.24 -28.56 -2.15
C ALA A 324 0.89 -29.29 -0.97
N GLY A 325 2.07 -28.86 -0.58
CA GLY A 325 2.84 -29.54 0.48
C GLY A 325 4.28 -29.04 0.57
N GLY A 326 5.19 -29.97 0.84
CA GLY A 326 6.63 -29.71 0.93
C GLY A 326 7.19 -29.99 2.32
N ALA A 327 8.05 -29.12 2.83
CA ALA A 327 8.64 -29.26 4.16
C ALA A 327 7.64 -28.83 5.25
N LEU A 328 6.82 -29.76 5.71
CA LEU A 328 5.72 -29.50 6.64
C LEU A 328 6.05 -30.00 8.05
N PRO A 329 5.62 -29.30 9.11
CA PRO A 329 5.55 -29.87 10.45
C PRO A 329 4.62 -31.09 10.51
N ALA A 330 4.80 -31.93 11.52
CA ALA A 330 3.88 -33.04 11.76
C ALA A 330 2.46 -32.51 12.04
N ARG A 331 1.46 -33.16 11.43
CA ARG A 331 0.03 -32.85 11.60
C ARG A 331 -0.39 -31.48 11.06
N THR A 332 0.37 -30.90 10.13
CA THR A 332 -0.09 -29.73 9.37
C THR A 332 -1.35 -30.08 8.59
N LEU A 333 -2.42 -29.31 8.79
CA LEU A 333 -3.64 -29.42 8.01
C LEU A 333 -3.54 -28.48 6.80
N ILE A 334 -3.50 -29.05 5.59
CA ILE A 334 -3.56 -28.28 4.34
C ILE A 334 -5.00 -28.24 3.86
N THR A 335 -5.49 -27.04 3.58
CA THR A 335 -6.85 -26.77 3.11
C THR A 335 -6.81 -26.07 1.75
N LEU A 336 -7.38 -26.72 0.73
CA LEU A 336 -7.60 -26.14 -0.58
C LEU A 336 -8.96 -25.42 -0.62
N ARG A 337 -8.92 -24.17 -1.07
CA ARG A 337 -10.09 -23.32 -1.25
C ARG A 337 -10.31 -23.02 -2.72
N HIS A 338 -11.58 -22.99 -3.12
CA HIS A 338 -12.06 -22.60 -4.45
C HIS A 338 -13.08 -21.47 -4.28
N ASP A 339 -12.77 -20.30 -4.85
CA ASP A 339 -13.58 -19.08 -4.73
C ASP A 339 -13.99 -18.78 -3.27
N GLY A 340 -13.02 -18.88 -2.35
CA GLY A 340 -13.17 -18.66 -0.91
C GLY A 340 -13.73 -19.84 -0.09
N HIS A 341 -14.32 -20.84 -0.75
CA HIS A 341 -14.94 -21.98 -0.10
C HIS A 341 -13.98 -23.16 0.04
N VAL A 342 -14.02 -23.85 1.17
CA VAL A 342 -13.22 -25.08 1.38
C VAL A 342 -13.76 -26.20 0.52
N ILE A 343 -12.91 -26.82 -0.30
CA ILE A 343 -13.28 -27.97 -1.14
C ILE A 343 -12.55 -29.26 -0.75
N ALA A 344 -11.38 -29.16 -0.12
CA ALA A 344 -10.64 -30.30 0.39
C ALA A 344 -9.73 -29.87 1.54
N SER A 345 -9.58 -30.74 2.54
CA SER A 345 -8.61 -30.58 3.62
C SER A 345 -8.02 -31.94 3.98
N GLY A 346 -6.73 -31.97 4.31
CA GLY A 346 -6.03 -33.20 4.72
C GLY A 346 -4.77 -32.90 5.53
N GLU A 347 -4.37 -33.84 6.39
CA GLU A 347 -3.08 -33.74 7.07
C GLU A 347 -1.94 -34.10 6.10
N GLY A 348 -0.91 -33.26 6.03
CA GLY A 348 0.23 -33.45 5.14
C GLY A 348 -0.02 -32.97 3.70
N THR A 349 0.71 -33.55 2.75
CA THR A 349 0.61 -33.15 1.33
C THR A 349 -0.77 -33.47 0.78
N LEU A 350 -1.36 -32.47 0.13
CA LEU A 350 -2.63 -32.59 -0.58
C LEU A 350 -2.34 -32.85 -2.07
N ASP A 351 -3.02 -33.83 -2.68
CA ASP A 351 -2.94 -34.17 -4.10
C ASP A 351 -4.32 -34.65 -4.59
N LEU A 352 -4.97 -33.86 -5.43
CA LEU A 352 -6.31 -34.18 -5.95
C LEU A 352 -6.57 -33.54 -7.32
N PRO A 353 -7.43 -34.16 -8.15
CA PRO A 353 -7.92 -33.53 -9.36
C PRO A 353 -9.01 -32.50 -9.06
N VAL A 354 -8.99 -31.38 -9.79
CA VAL A 354 -10.07 -30.39 -9.85
C VAL A 354 -10.48 -30.15 -11.30
N ILE A 355 -11.72 -29.72 -11.54
CA ILE A 355 -12.25 -29.49 -12.90
C ILE A 355 -12.86 -28.10 -13.04
N ASP A 356 -13.43 -27.57 -11.95
CA ASP A 356 -14.20 -26.33 -12.00
C ASP A 356 -13.31 -25.11 -12.30
N PRO A 357 -13.77 -24.17 -13.14
CA PRO A 357 -13.13 -22.87 -13.24
C PRO A 357 -13.28 -22.08 -11.93
N GLY A 358 -12.30 -21.25 -11.62
CA GLY A 358 -12.33 -20.34 -10.47
C GLY A 358 -10.94 -20.06 -9.93
N VAL A 359 -10.90 -19.53 -8.71
CA VAL A 359 -9.68 -19.15 -8.02
C VAL A 359 -9.36 -20.16 -6.94
N TYR A 360 -8.18 -20.78 -7.03
CA TYR A 360 -7.75 -21.80 -6.09
C TYR A 360 -6.61 -21.30 -5.22
N ARG A 361 -6.71 -21.43 -3.91
CA ARG A 361 -5.62 -21.07 -2.98
C ARG A 361 -5.55 -22.06 -1.82
N VAL A 362 -4.41 -22.06 -1.15
CA VAL A 362 -4.12 -22.99 -0.06
C VAL A 362 -3.86 -22.22 1.23
N GLU A 363 -4.42 -22.75 2.31
CA GLU A 363 -4.03 -22.41 3.68
C GLU A 363 -3.43 -23.65 4.34
N ALA A 364 -2.31 -23.49 5.06
CA ALA A 364 -1.77 -24.54 5.91
C ALA A 364 -1.85 -24.11 7.37
N GLU A 365 -2.42 -24.95 8.23
CA GLU A 365 -2.66 -24.66 9.64
C GLU A 365 -1.91 -25.64 10.53
N LEU A 366 -1.38 -25.15 11.65
CA LEU A 366 -0.72 -25.97 12.66
C LEU A 366 -1.63 -26.15 13.88
N PRO A 367 -1.66 -27.34 14.51
CA PRO A 367 -2.49 -27.58 15.68
C PRO A 367 -2.22 -26.59 16.83
N GLY A 368 -3.29 -26.00 17.36
CA GLY A 368 -3.22 -25.10 18.51
C GLY A 368 -2.95 -23.62 18.19
N TRP A 369 -3.04 -23.26 16.91
CA TRP A 369 -2.94 -21.88 16.41
C TRP A 369 -4.15 -21.53 15.55
N ASP A 370 -4.74 -20.37 15.78
CA ASP A 370 -5.92 -19.88 15.03
C ASP A 370 -5.53 -19.16 13.73
N VAL A 371 -4.27 -18.73 13.62
CA VAL A 371 -3.71 -18.08 12.43
C VAL A 371 -3.09 -19.14 11.52
N PRO A 372 -3.33 -19.10 10.20
CA PRO A 372 -2.69 -20.02 9.27
C PRO A 372 -1.17 -19.81 9.27
N TRP A 373 -0.43 -20.92 9.24
CA TRP A 373 1.01 -20.91 9.09
C TRP A 373 1.44 -20.53 7.68
N ILE A 374 0.72 -21.00 6.65
CA ILE A 374 0.90 -20.59 5.25
C ILE A 374 -0.40 -20.03 4.69
N VAL A 375 -0.32 -18.94 3.93
CA VAL A 375 -1.37 -18.48 3.02
C VAL A 375 -0.76 -18.30 1.63
N SER A 376 -1.20 -19.09 0.65
CA SER A 376 -0.71 -18.99 -0.72
C SER A 376 -1.43 -17.90 -1.51
N ASN A 377 -0.74 -17.22 -2.44
CA ASN A 377 -1.45 -16.59 -3.54
C ASN A 377 -2.15 -17.65 -4.41
N PRO A 378 -3.17 -17.26 -5.19
CA PRO A 378 -3.99 -18.25 -5.89
C PRO A 378 -3.39 -18.72 -7.22
N ILE A 379 -3.83 -19.89 -7.67
CA ILE A 379 -3.76 -20.33 -9.06
C ILE A 379 -5.14 -20.05 -9.69
N TYR A 380 -5.17 -19.37 -10.84
CA TYR A 380 -6.42 -18.97 -11.49
C TYR A 380 -6.77 -19.96 -12.61
N VAL A 381 -7.86 -20.70 -12.49
CA VAL A 381 -8.38 -21.57 -13.56
C VAL A 381 -9.52 -20.85 -14.27
N LEU A 382 -9.26 -20.23 -15.42
CA LEU A 382 -10.21 -19.28 -16.02
C LEU A 382 -10.58 -19.65 -17.45
N THR A 383 -11.85 -19.41 -17.83
CA THR A 383 -12.22 -19.36 -19.24
C THR A 383 -11.69 -18.09 -19.91
N ALA A 384 -11.79 -18.01 -21.23
CA ALA A 384 -11.46 -16.77 -21.95
C ALA A 384 -12.36 -15.60 -21.53
N ALA A 385 -13.65 -15.86 -21.28
CA ALA A 385 -14.62 -14.84 -20.89
C ALA A 385 -14.35 -14.30 -19.48
N GLU A 386 -14.00 -15.15 -18.50
CA GLU A 386 -13.60 -14.68 -17.18
C GLU A 386 -12.33 -13.83 -17.25
N ARG A 387 -11.34 -14.24 -18.05
CA ARG A 387 -10.09 -13.48 -18.21
C ARG A 387 -10.36 -12.05 -18.69
N GLN A 388 -11.19 -11.89 -19.72
CA GLN A 388 -11.54 -10.57 -20.24
C GLN A 388 -12.31 -9.72 -19.21
N ARG A 389 -13.29 -10.32 -18.52
CA ARG A 389 -14.06 -9.63 -17.46
C ARG A 389 -13.16 -9.15 -16.32
N ARG A 390 -12.23 -10.00 -15.89
CA ARG A 390 -11.27 -9.70 -14.81
C ARG A 390 -10.26 -8.61 -15.21
N ALA A 391 -9.76 -8.66 -16.45
CA ALA A 391 -8.88 -7.62 -16.99
C ALA A 391 -9.58 -6.25 -17.03
N ALA A 392 -10.86 -6.21 -17.41
CA ALA A 392 -11.65 -4.99 -17.37
C ALA A 392 -11.83 -4.47 -15.93
N ALA A 393 -12.08 -5.35 -14.96
CA ALA A 393 -12.20 -4.96 -13.54
C ALA A 393 -10.88 -4.49 -12.91
N ALA A 394 -9.74 -4.98 -13.42
CA ALA A 394 -8.40 -4.53 -13.02
C ALA A 394 -7.96 -3.23 -13.72
N SER A 395 -8.76 -2.71 -14.67
CA SER A 395 -8.46 -1.45 -15.34
C SER A 395 -9.17 -0.30 -14.64
N LEU A 396 -8.48 0.83 -14.47
CA LEU A 396 -9.14 2.05 -14.04
C LEU A 396 -10.15 2.49 -15.10
N PRO A 397 -11.33 3.03 -14.72
CA PRO A 397 -12.27 3.58 -15.68
C PRO A 397 -11.61 4.72 -16.46
N PRO A 398 -11.88 4.83 -17.78
CA PRO A 398 -11.33 5.92 -18.57
C PRO A 398 -11.75 7.28 -18.00
N PRO A 399 -10.98 8.34 -18.28
CA PRO A 399 -11.38 9.70 -17.93
C PRO A 399 -12.79 10.00 -18.44
N LEU A 400 -13.56 10.72 -17.63
CA LEU A 400 -14.89 11.20 -18.04
C LEU A 400 -14.72 12.12 -19.25
N THR A 401 -15.47 11.87 -20.32
CA THR A 401 -15.49 12.70 -21.53
C THR A 401 -16.84 13.39 -21.62
N VAL A 402 -16.84 14.71 -21.72
CA VAL A 402 -18.03 15.56 -21.65
C VAL A 402 -18.04 16.55 -22.80
N THR A 403 -19.22 17.11 -23.09
CA THR A 403 -19.34 18.22 -24.04
C THR A 403 -19.23 19.52 -23.26
N VAL A 404 -18.27 20.38 -23.64
CA VAL A 404 -18.15 21.72 -23.04
C VAL A 404 -19.37 22.55 -23.44
N LEU A 405 -20.08 23.08 -22.45
CA LEU A 405 -21.27 23.91 -22.64
C LEU A 405 -20.94 25.40 -22.73
N ASP A 406 -19.93 25.84 -21.98
CA ASP A 406 -19.45 27.22 -21.98
C ASP A 406 -17.97 27.30 -21.58
N HIS A 407 -17.29 28.40 -21.95
CA HIS A 407 -15.90 28.66 -21.61
C HIS A 407 -15.80 29.82 -20.61
N LEU A 408 -15.21 29.56 -19.44
CA LEU A 408 -14.96 30.56 -18.43
C LEU A 408 -13.72 31.40 -18.77
N ASP A 409 -12.67 30.78 -19.32
CA ASP A 409 -11.48 31.48 -19.79
C ASP A 409 -10.77 30.66 -20.88
N ARG A 410 -10.36 31.33 -21.96
CA ARG A 410 -9.60 30.74 -23.09
C ARG A 410 -8.13 31.12 -23.08
N PHE A 411 -7.72 32.01 -22.19
CA PHE A 411 -6.34 32.48 -22.08
C PHE A 411 -5.74 33.07 -23.37
N ASP A 412 -6.58 33.67 -24.23
CA ASP A 412 -6.17 34.31 -25.49
C ASP A 412 -5.39 35.61 -25.25
N SER A 413 -5.99 36.54 -24.48
CA SER A 413 -5.38 37.83 -24.09
C SER A 413 -6.05 38.51 -22.89
N ASP A 414 -7.38 38.42 -22.77
CA ASP A 414 -8.18 39.07 -21.73
C ASP A 414 -8.58 38.05 -20.65
N SER A 415 -7.60 37.61 -19.84
CA SER A 415 -7.82 36.65 -18.75
C SER A 415 -8.09 37.35 -17.42
N THR A 416 -9.00 36.78 -16.63
CA THR A 416 -9.28 37.26 -15.25
C THR A 416 -8.34 36.66 -14.21
N PHE A 417 -7.51 35.70 -14.61
CA PHE A 417 -6.50 35.10 -13.75
C PHE A 417 -5.30 36.01 -13.57
N ALA A 418 -4.74 36.02 -12.36
CA ALA A 418 -3.51 36.73 -12.03
C ALA A 418 -2.52 35.77 -11.33
N PRO A 419 -1.20 35.97 -11.50
CA PRO A 419 -0.19 35.19 -10.81
C PRO A 419 -0.09 35.64 -9.35
N VAL A 420 -0.18 34.70 -8.43
CA VAL A 420 -0.03 34.94 -6.97
C VAL A 420 0.88 33.86 -6.40
N ALA A 421 1.88 34.29 -5.63
CA ALA A 421 2.83 33.41 -4.94
C ALA A 421 3.20 34.01 -3.58
N ASP A 422 3.69 33.16 -2.68
CA ASP A 422 4.30 33.64 -1.44
C ASP A 422 5.68 34.28 -1.68
N GLU A 423 6.21 35.00 -0.69
CA GLU A 423 7.47 35.76 -0.82
C GLU A 423 8.72 34.89 -1.05
N THR A 424 8.66 33.59 -0.72
CA THR A 424 9.77 32.64 -0.91
C THR A 424 9.73 31.93 -2.26
N THR A 425 8.64 32.08 -3.01
CA THR A 425 8.41 31.41 -4.30
C THR A 425 8.58 32.41 -5.44
N MET A 426 9.33 32.01 -6.47
CA MET A 426 9.40 32.77 -7.71
C MET A 426 8.32 32.30 -8.67
N ILE A 427 7.54 33.24 -9.21
CA ILE A 427 6.56 33.02 -10.27
C ILE A 427 6.79 34.03 -11.40
N ASP A 428 6.74 33.58 -12.65
CA ASP A 428 6.81 34.47 -13.81
C ASP A 428 5.49 35.29 -13.90
N PRO A 429 5.55 36.63 -13.90
CA PRO A 429 4.35 37.46 -14.00
C PRO A 429 3.69 37.38 -15.39
N GLN A 430 4.39 36.88 -16.42
CA GLN A 430 3.81 36.65 -17.73
C GLN A 430 3.01 35.34 -17.73
N ILE A 431 1.69 35.49 -17.59
CA ILE A 431 0.77 34.34 -17.50
C ILE A 431 0.28 33.84 -18.85
N ILE A 432 0.34 34.64 -19.93
CA ILE A 432 -0.09 34.21 -21.26
C ILE A 432 1.12 33.87 -22.12
N ALA A 433 1.15 32.64 -22.63
CA ALA A 433 2.16 32.12 -23.53
C ALA A 433 1.55 31.92 -24.94
N PRO A 434 1.83 32.81 -25.92
CA PRO A 434 1.28 32.71 -27.26
C PRO A 434 1.81 31.46 -28.00
N ASP A 435 0.99 30.92 -28.90
CA ASP A 435 1.32 29.76 -29.76
C ASP A 435 1.73 28.49 -28.98
N THR A 436 1.30 28.34 -27.72
CA THR A 436 1.63 27.18 -26.87
C THR A 436 0.45 26.24 -26.58
N GLY A 437 -0.78 26.69 -26.84
CA GLY A 437 -2.00 25.91 -26.71
C GLY A 437 -2.06 24.72 -27.68
N PRO A 438 -2.98 23.76 -27.45
CA PRO A 438 -3.07 22.50 -28.20
C PRO A 438 -3.33 22.70 -29.70
N ASN A 439 -3.94 23.82 -30.10
CA ASN A 439 -4.25 24.15 -31.50
C ASN A 439 -3.41 25.32 -32.04
N GLY A 440 -2.29 25.66 -31.39
CA GLY A 440 -1.51 26.87 -31.68
C GLY A 440 -2.17 28.15 -31.16
N THR A 441 -3.13 28.02 -30.24
CA THR A 441 -3.70 29.12 -29.45
C THR A 441 -2.70 29.63 -28.40
N SER A 442 -3.02 30.75 -27.75
CA SER A 442 -2.37 31.11 -26.50
C SER A 442 -2.81 30.13 -25.40
N ALA A 443 -2.00 30.00 -24.35
CA ALA A 443 -2.36 29.26 -23.14
C ALA A 443 -1.88 30.02 -21.90
N ALA A 444 -2.57 29.81 -20.78
CA ALA A 444 -2.06 30.22 -19.49
C ALA A 444 -0.81 29.42 -19.12
N ARG A 445 0.10 30.05 -18.38
CA ARG A 445 1.39 29.49 -17.96
C ARG A 445 1.67 29.82 -16.50
N ILE A 446 1.96 28.79 -15.73
CA ILE A 446 2.53 28.87 -14.38
C ILE A 446 3.99 28.43 -14.48
N ALA A 447 4.91 29.39 -14.56
CA ALA A 447 6.33 29.10 -14.45
C ALA A 447 6.83 29.49 -13.07
N PHE A 448 7.34 28.51 -12.35
CA PHE A 448 7.58 28.66 -10.92
C PHE A 448 8.90 28.03 -10.48
N ARG A 449 9.41 28.50 -9.35
CA ARG A 449 10.35 27.80 -8.48
C ARG A 449 9.86 27.98 -7.04
N LEU A 450 9.38 26.90 -6.43
CA LEU A 450 8.89 26.91 -5.06
C LEU A 450 10.01 27.24 -4.08
N GLY A 451 9.68 27.93 -2.98
CA GLY A 451 10.57 28.07 -1.85
C GLY A 451 10.73 26.79 -1.02
N THR A 452 11.65 26.82 -0.07
CA THR A 452 11.79 25.79 0.97
C THR A 452 10.87 26.11 2.15
N PRO A 453 10.05 25.17 2.65
CA PRO A 453 9.23 25.39 3.84
C PRO A 453 10.04 25.85 5.06
N SER A 454 9.56 26.89 5.73
CA SER A 454 10.09 27.38 7.01
C SER A 454 8.95 27.57 8.03
N PRO A 455 9.23 27.78 9.33
CA PRO A 455 8.20 28.10 10.31
C PRO A 455 7.38 29.35 9.95
N GLU A 456 7.99 30.34 9.31
CA GLU A 456 7.35 31.57 8.84
C GLU A 456 6.58 31.36 7.53
N HIS A 457 7.09 30.48 6.66
CA HIS A 457 6.50 30.14 5.36
C HIS A 457 6.33 28.62 5.24
N PRO A 458 5.36 28.03 5.97
CA PRO A 458 5.24 26.57 6.08
C PRO A 458 4.75 25.90 4.78
N SER A 459 4.15 26.67 3.87
CA SER A 459 3.60 26.16 2.63
C SER A 459 3.88 27.10 1.45
N PRO A 460 5.12 27.14 0.94
CA PRO A 460 5.44 27.90 -0.26
C PRO A 460 4.55 27.48 -1.45
N TYR A 461 4.08 28.45 -2.23
CA TYR A 461 3.14 28.22 -3.32
C TYR A 461 3.28 29.20 -4.49
N ALA A 462 2.90 28.72 -5.67
CA ALA A 462 2.72 29.49 -6.90
C ALA A 462 1.34 29.19 -7.48
N SER A 463 0.60 30.21 -7.91
CA SER A 463 -0.76 30.02 -8.42
C SER A 463 -1.17 30.98 -9.52
N LEU A 464 -2.16 30.56 -10.30
CA LEU A 464 -3.03 31.46 -11.08
C LEU A 464 -4.41 31.46 -10.42
N VAL A 465 -4.90 32.64 -10.05
CA VAL A 465 -6.19 32.81 -9.39
C VAL A 465 -7.06 33.82 -10.14
N SER A 466 -8.32 33.47 -10.35
CA SER A 466 -9.38 34.40 -10.73
C SER A 466 -10.33 34.55 -9.55
N TYR A 467 -10.49 35.78 -9.03
CA TYR A 467 -11.45 36.15 -7.98
C TYR A 467 -12.80 36.64 -8.55
N GLU A 468 -13.04 36.40 -9.83
CA GLU A 468 -14.33 36.72 -10.44
C GLU A 468 -15.41 35.80 -9.86
N GLN A 469 -16.47 36.42 -9.33
CA GLN A 469 -17.62 35.72 -8.77
C GLN A 469 -18.46 35.10 -9.90
N ARG A 470 -18.82 33.83 -9.76
CA ARG A 470 -19.55 33.06 -10.77
C ARG A 470 -20.68 32.26 -10.13
N ASP A 471 -21.81 32.21 -10.83
CA ASP A 471 -22.86 31.24 -10.56
C ASP A 471 -22.66 30.04 -11.50
N LEU A 472 -22.16 28.93 -10.94
CA LEU A 472 -21.89 27.70 -11.67
C LEU A 472 -22.95 26.62 -11.37
N SER A 473 -24.08 26.98 -10.77
CA SER A 473 -25.12 26.02 -10.35
C SER A 473 -25.83 25.29 -11.51
N ALA A 474 -25.69 25.80 -12.73
CA ALA A 474 -26.23 25.18 -13.94
C ALA A 474 -25.34 24.05 -14.51
N TYR A 475 -24.17 23.81 -13.93
CA TYR A 475 -23.14 22.91 -14.46
C TYR A 475 -22.76 21.81 -13.46
N GLU A 476 -22.24 20.70 -13.96
CA GLU A 476 -21.82 19.54 -13.16
C GLU A 476 -20.33 19.60 -12.78
N GLY A 477 -19.53 20.39 -13.49
CA GLY A 477 -18.12 20.57 -13.16
C GLY A 477 -17.33 21.41 -14.16
N LEU A 478 -16.01 21.33 -14.03
CA LEU A 478 -15.03 22.03 -14.87
C LEU A 478 -14.42 21.07 -15.91
N VAL A 479 -14.03 21.63 -17.05
CA VAL A 479 -13.21 20.98 -18.06
C VAL A 479 -12.02 21.87 -18.34
N VAL A 480 -10.82 21.31 -18.38
CA VAL A 480 -9.61 22.10 -18.63
C VAL A 480 -8.60 21.29 -19.41
N SER A 481 -7.95 21.92 -20.38
CA SER A 481 -6.79 21.34 -21.06
C SER A 481 -5.53 21.69 -20.28
N VAL A 482 -4.65 20.70 -20.07
CA VAL A 482 -3.42 20.89 -19.28
C VAL A 482 -2.23 20.21 -19.95
N ARG A 483 -1.06 20.80 -19.76
CA ARG A 483 0.26 20.25 -20.13
C ARG A 483 1.30 20.72 -19.13
N SER A 484 2.43 20.04 -19.01
CA SER A 484 3.57 20.49 -18.23
C SER A 484 4.88 20.10 -18.89
N ASP A 485 5.99 20.70 -18.47
CA ASP A 485 7.34 20.45 -19.00
C ASP A 485 7.85 19.03 -18.69
N ALA A 486 7.39 18.47 -17.57
CA ALA A 486 7.55 17.09 -17.15
C ALA A 486 6.25 16.61 -16.50
N THR A 487 6.08 15.30 -16.29
CA THR A 487 4.89 14.80 -15.57
C THR A 487 4.84 15.36 -14.16
N ARG A 488 3.78 16.11 -13.85
CA ARG A 488 3.60 16.84 -12.58
C ARG A 488 2.16 16.73 -12.12
N ARG A 489 1.93 17.04 -10.84
CA ARG A 489 0.60 17.31 -10.31
C ARG A 489 0.53 18.73 -9.77
N PHE A 490 -0.67 19.30 -9.80
CA PHE A 490 -1.00 20.58 -9.20
C PHE A 490 -2.44 20.51 -8.69
N TRP A 491 -2.85 21.46 -7.86
CA TRP A 491 -4.21 21.55 -7.35
C TRP A 491 -5.08 22.43 -8.25
N LEU A 492 -6.24 21.94 -8.64
CA LEU A 492 -7.34 22.79 -9.08
C LEU A 492 -8.25 23.03 -7.88
N GLN A 493 -8.47 24.30 -7.52
CA GLN A 493 -9.36 24.70 -6.45
C GLN A 493 -10.55 25.50 -6.99
N VAL A 494 -11.72 25.25 -6.42
CA VAL A 494 -12.90 26.10 -6.50
C VAL A 494 -13.18 26.59 -5.09
N ARG A 495 -13.34 27.90 -4.92
CA ARG A 495 -13.67 28.50 -3.63
C ARG A 495 -15.07 29.05 -3.65
N ASP A 496 -15.85 28.74 -2.65
CA ASP A 496 -17.20 29.26 -2.44
C ASP A 496 -17.29 30.06 -1.14
N GLU A 497 -18.39 30.80 -1.00
CA GLU A 497 -18.68 31.54 0.22
C GLU A 497 -19.11 30.58 1.34
N ASN A 498 -18.35 30.55 2.43
CA ASN A 498 -18.73 29.88 3.67
C ASN A 498 -18.44 30.81 4.85
N LEU A 499 -19.50 31.44 5.39
CA LEU A 499 -19.40 32.38 6.51
C LEU A 499 -18.93 31.74 7.83
N SER A 500 -18.95 30.40 7.92
CA SER A 500 -18.44 29.66 9.07
C SER A 500 -16.93 29.41 8.97
N ALA A 501 -16.34 29.55 7.78
CA ALA A 501 -14.91 29.39 7.57
C ALA A 501 -14.14 30.65 8.02
N PRO A 502 -12.87 30.54 8.48
CA PRO A 502 -12.13 31.66 9.04
C PRO A 502 -11.94 32.85 8.07
N GLU A 503 -11.85 32.56 6.77
CA GLU A 503 -11.66 33.56 5.72
C GLU A 503 -12.98 33.93 5.01
N GLY A 504 -14.13 33.45 5.51
CA GLY A 504 -15.43 33.63 4.86
C GLY A 504 -15.58 32.86 3.55
N THR A 505 -14.57 32.08 3.15
CA THR A 505 -14.58 31.22 1.98
C THR A 505 -14.06 29.83 2.35
N GLU A 506 -14.57 28.82 1.65
CA GLU A 506 -14.08 27.46 1.75
C GLU A 506 -13.38 27.06 0.45
N SER A 507 -12.29 26.28 0.56
CA SER A 507 -11.51 25.82 -0.61
C SER A 507 -11.75 24.35 -0.87
N TRP A 508 -12.30 24.06 -2.05
CA TRP A 508 -12.57 22.72 -2.56
C TRP A 508 -11.55 22.39 -3.63
N PHE A 509 -10.86 21.26 -3.51
CA PHE A 509 -9.74 20.95 -4.39
C PHE A 509 -9.74 19.53 -4.92
N THR A 510 -9.03 19.37 -6.03
CA THR A 510 -8.64 18.07 -6.58
C THR A 510 -7.22 18.17 -7.13
N SER A 511 -6.52 17.03 -7.16
CA SER A 511 -5.17 16.95 -7.73
C SER A 511 -5.26 16.63 -9.22
N VAL A 512 -4.73 17.51 -10.06
CA VAL A 512 -4.71 17.34 -11.51
C VAL A 512 -3.33 16.89 -11.97
N LYS A 513 -3.27 15.83 -12.78
CA LYS A 513 -2.04 15.37 -13.44
C LYS A 513 -1.86 16.06 -14.78
N ALA A 514 -0.71 16.69 -14.97
CA ALA A 514 -0.25 17.20 -16.25
C ALA A 514 0.96 16.40 -16.76
N THR A 515 1.05 16.28 -18.08
CA THR A 515 2.08 15.53 -18.80
C THR A 515 2.73 16.42 -19.86
N PRO A 516 3.87 16.01 -20.46
CA PRO A 516 4.45 16.67 -21.63
C PRO A 516 3.51 16.79 -22.83
N GLU A 517 2.49 15.94 -22.92
CA GLU A 517 1.43 16.00 -23.92
C GLU A 517 0.19 16.70 -23.35
N TRP A 518 -0.47 17.50 -24.20
CA TRP A 518 -1.75 18.14 -23.88
C TRP A 518 -2.81 17.08 -23.62
N ARG A 519 -3.57 17.26 -22.54
CA ARG A 519 -4.71 16.41 -22.20
C ARG A 519 -5.85 17.23 -21.63
N THR A 520 -7.07 16.83 -21.95
CA THR A 520 -8.26 17.38 -21.33
C THR A 520 -8.55 16.63 -20.02
N VAL A 521 -8.85 17.38 -18.97
CA VAL A 521 -9.18 16.88 -17.65
C VAL A 521 -10.58 17.39 -17.30
N THR A 522 -11.46 16.47 -16.97
CA THR A 522 -12.81 16.76 -16.50
C THR A 522 -12.84 16.60 -14.99
N VAL A 523 -13.33 17.63 -14.30
CA VAL A 523 -13.37 17.73 -12.84
C VAL A 523 -14.83 17.96 -12.42
N PRO A 524 -15.55 16.88 -12.07
CA PRO A 524 -16.87 16.98 -11.45
C PRO A 524 -16.80 17.74 -10.12
N PHE A 525 -17.79 18.59 -9.84
CA PHE A 525 -17.86 19.32 -8.57
C PHE A 525 -18.02 18.38 -7.37
N ASP A 526 -18.71 17.25 -7.54
CA ASP A 526 -18.91 16.23 -6.51
C ASP A 526 -17.63 15.43 -6.15
N GLN A 527 -16.56 15.58 -6.94
CA GLN A 527 -15.25 14.99 -6.66
C GLN A 527 -14.29 15.95 -5.95
N LEU A 528 -14.64 17.23 -5.89
CA LEU A 528 -13.87 18.19 -5.12
C LEU A 528 -14.08 17.94 -3.63
N TYR A 529 -13.04 18.18 -2.85
CA TYR A 529 -13.13 18.02 -1.40
C TYR A 529 -12.42 19.15 -0.68
N SER A 530 -12.87 19.39 0.55
CA SER A 530 -12.24 20.34 1.46
C SER A 530 -11.45 19.60 2.54
N VAL A 531 -10.38 20.23 3.03
CA VAL A 531 -9.67 19.83 4.26
C VAL A 531 -9.82 20.86 5.37
N THR A 532 -10.69 21.85 5.16
CA THR A 532 -11.04 22.85 6.17
C THR A 532 -11.79 22.15 7.30
N GLN A 533 -11.32 22.31 8.55
CA GLN A 533 -11.98 21.68 9.71
C GLN A 533 -13.42 22.15 9.94
N GLN A 534 -13.76 23.36 9.48
CA GLN A 534 -15.08 23.98 9.59
C GLN A 534 -15.90 23.84 8.30
N SER A 535 -15.60 22.83 7.49
CA SER A 535 -16.32 22.55 6.26
C SER A 535 -17.82 22.35 6.50
N ASP A 536 -18.65 22.90 5.63
CA ASP A 536 -20.09 22.61 5.60
C ASP A 536 -20.43 21.29 4.86
N GLY A 537 -19.42 20.68 4.23
CA GLY A 537 -19.49 19.35 3.64
C GLY A 537 -19.89 19.30 2.16
N SER A 538 -20.18 20.44 1.52
CA SER A 538 -20.44 20.48 0.08
C SER A 538 -20.12 21.84 -0.55
N LEU A 539 -19.47 21.83 -1.72
CA LEU A 539 -19.33 23.03 -2.55
C LEU A 539 -20.72 23.59 -2.91
N ASP A 540 -20.90 24.90 -2.78
CA ASP A 540 -22.01 25.69 -3.33
C ASP A 540 -21.57 26.39 -4.65
N PRO A 541 -21.82 25.79 -5.83
CA PRO A 541 -21.37 26.36 -7.10
C PRO A 541 -22.03 27.70 -7.43
N ALA A 542 -23.20 28.00 -6.84
CA ALA A 542 -23.91 29.26 -7.06
C ALA A 542 -23.18 30.46 -6.45
N LYS A 543 -22.27 30.21 -5.50
CA LYS A 543 -21.51 31.22 -4.78
C LYS A 543 -20.02 31.10 -5.01
N THR A 544 -19.61 30.64 -6.19
CA THR A 544 -18.19 30.51 -6.53
C THR A 544 -17.52 31.89 -6.48
N GLN A 545 -16.55 32.05 -5.58
CA GLN A 545 -15.78 33.27 -5.34
C GLN A 545 -14.43 33.25 -6.07
N ALA A 546 -13.85 32.06 -6.29
CA ALA A 546 -12.60 31.95 -7.02
C ALA A 546 -12.40 30.58 -7.68
N ILE A 547 -11.60 30.58 -8.75
CA ILE A 547 -10.98 29.38 -9.31
C ILE A 547 -9.47 29.55 -9.24
N VAL A 548 -8.75 28.55 -8.75
CA VAL A 548 -7.31 28.61 -8.50
C VAL A 548 -6.61 27.40 -9.09
N PHE A 549 -5.58 27.63 -9.88
CA PHE A 549 -4.58 26.63 -10.25
C PHE A 549 -3.35 26.83 -9.37
N LEU A 550 -3.06 25.88 -8.49
CA LEU A 550 -2.08 26.03 -7.42
C LEU A 550 -1.02 24.93 -7.46
N VAL A 551 0.25 25.32 -7.38
CA VAL A 551 1.36 24.42 -7.08
C VAL A 551 1.90 24.81 -5.72
N ASP A 552 1.94 23.86 -4.80
CA ASP A 552 2.51 24.01 -3.46
C ASP A 552 3.33 22.78 -3.07
N THR A 553 3.84 22.76 -1.85
CA THR A 553 4.62 21.63 -1.33
C THR A 553 3.79 20.38 -1.03
N GLY A 554 2.46 20.47 -1.12
CA GLY A 554 1.52 19.35 -1.10
C GLY A 554 1.40 18.67 -2.48
N ALA A 555 1.62 19.39 -3.58
CA ALA A 555 1.61 18.86 -4.94
C ALA A 555 3.01 18.52 -5.49
N ALA A 556 4.06 19.21 -5.01
CA ALA A 556 5.43 19.04 -5.48
C ALA A 556 6.44 19.00 -4.33
N PRO A 557 7.66 18.46 -4.53
CA PRO A 557 8.76 18.61 -3.57
C PRO A 557 9.11 20.07 -3.30
N ALA A 558 9.80 20.33 -2.19
CA ALA A 558 10.42 21.64 -1.95
C ALA A 558 11.43 21.98 -3.05
N ASP A 559 11.60 23.27 -3.34
CA ASP A 559 12.50 23.79 -4.39
C ASP A 559 12.18 23.31 -5.82
N ALA A 560 11.01 22.67 -6.01
CA ALA A 560 10.58 22.24 -7.33
C ALA A 560 10.43 23.45 -8.26
N GLU A 561 11.02 23.33 -9.45
CA GLU A 561 10.86 24.29 -10.54
C GLU A 561 10.21 23.61 -11.75
N GLY A 562 9.46 24.38 -12.54
CA GLY A 562 8.81 23.86 -13.73
C GLY A 562 7.86 24.84 -14.40
N VAL A 563 7.18 24.33 -15.42
CA VAL A 563 6.17 25.07 -16.17
C VAL A 563 4.94 24.21 -16.37
N ILE A 564 3.77 24.76 -16.02
CA ILE A 564 2.45 24.17 -16.29
C ILE A 564 1.71 25.09 -17.25
N TRP A 565 1.15 24.52 -18.31
CA TRP A 565 0.26 25.21 -19.25
C TRP A 565 -1.17 24.76 -19.04
N ILE A 566 -2.08 25.73 -19.11
CA ILE A 566 -3.51 25.55 -18.91
C ILE A 566 -4.21 26.25 -20.08
N ASP A 567 -5.17 25.57 -20.69
CA ASP A 567 -5.95 26.15 -21.79
C ASP A 567 -7.41 25.70 -21.70
N GLU A 568 -8.30 26.46 -22.33
CA GLU A 568 -9.72 26.13 -22.52
C GLU A 568 -10.43 25.74 -21.20
N LEU A 569 -10.41 26.62 -20.19
CA LEU A 569 -11.17 26.41 -18.96
C LEU A 569 -12.67 26.58 -19.26
N GLY A 570 -13.40 25.48 -19.25
CA GLY A 570 -14.83 25.45 -19.50
C GLY A 570 -15.63 24.72 -18.41
N VAL A 571 -16.94 24.66 -18.64
CA VAL A 571 -17.95 24.00 -17.79
C VAL A 571 -18.80 23.06 -18.62
N TYR A 572 -19.37 22.03 -17.98
CA TYR A 572 -20.19 21.01 -18.65
C TYR A 572 -21.43 20.62 -17.86
#